data_AF-A0A7C5ATT2-F1
#
_entry.id   AF-A0A7C5ATT2-F1
#
_cell.length_a   1.000
_cell.length_b   1.000
_cell.length_c   1.000
_cell.angle_alpha   90.00
_cell.angle_beta   90.00
_cell.angle_gamma   90.00
#
_symmetry.space_group_name_H-M   'P 1'
#
loop_
_entity.id
_entity.type
_entity.pdbx_description
1 polymer ?
#
loop_
_entity_poly.entity_id
_entity_poly.type
_entity_poly.pdbx_seq_one_letter_code
_entity_poly.pdbx_strand_id
1 'polypeptide(L)'
;MKWLLVIVIVMATSIAELLQAHGMKRHGEIHDFHPGALGRVFSRVFRDPRMFLSIICMSVSFFTFLALLRVADLSFAVPATAATYVVETILAALVLKEKVGLRRWAGAALVACGVFLVAL
;
A
#
# COMPACT_ATOMS: atom_id res chain seq x y z
N MET A 1 -2.52 4.61 -21.99
CA MET A 1 -2.39 5.69 -20.98
C MET A 1 -2.94 5.27 -19.61
N LYS A 2 -4.24 4.92 -19.49
CA LYS A 2 -4.90 4.59 -18.21
C LYS A 2 -4.20 3.47 -17.41
N TRP A 3 -3.87 2.36 -18.06
CA TRP A 3 -3.17 1.22 -17.43
C TRP A 3 -1.77 1.55 -16.91
N LEU A 4 -1.06 2.49 -17.55
CA LEU A 4 0.28 2.89 -17.12
C LEU A 4 0.20 3.66 -15.79
N LEU A 5 -0.81 4.54 -15.66
CA LEU A 5 -1.11 5.22 -14.40
C LEU A 5 -1.49 4.23 -13.29
N VAL A 6 -2.30 3.21 -13.61
CA VAL A 6 -2.66 2.15 -12.65
C VAL A 6 -1.40 1.42 -12.16
N ILE A 7 -0.50 1.02 -13.06
CA ILE A 7 0.75 0.34 -12.67
C ILE A 7 1.59 1.24 -11.77
N VAL A 8 1.71 2.53 -12.09
CA VAL A 8 2.47 3.48 -11.27
C VAL A 8 1.86 3.65 -9.88
N ILE A 9 0.52 3.78 -9.79
CA ILE A 9 -0.20 3.83 -8.50
C ILE A 9 0.07 2.55 -7.72
N VAL A 10 -0.11 1.40 -8.34
CA VAL A 10 0.05 0.10 -7.67
C VAL A 10 1.46 -0.06 -7.12
N MET A 11 2.48 0.21 -7.93
CA MET A 11 3.88 0.11 -7.52
C MET A 11 4.21 1.12 -6.42
N ALA A 12 3.78 2.39 -6.57
CA ALA A 12 4.06 3.43 -5.58
C ALA A 12 3.37 3.15 -4.24
N THR A 13 2.09 2.76 -4.25
CA THR A 13 1.36 2.36 -3.04
C THR A 13 2.01 1.16 -2.38
N SER A 14 2.30 0.10 -3.14
CA SER A 14 2.94 -1.10 -2.61
C SER A 14 4.32 -0.81 -1.99
N ILE A 15 5.13 0.04 -2.60
CA ILE A 15 6.42 0.46 -2.02
C ILE A 15 6.20 1.27 -0.74
N ALA A 16 5.28 2.25 -0.75
CA ALA A 16 4.97 3.05 0.42
C ALA A 16 4.52 2.19 1.61
N GLU A 17 3.64 1.22 1.37
CA GLU A 17 3.14 0.31 2.39
C GLU A 17 4.19 -0.67 2.87
N LEU A 18 5.05 -1.19 1.99
CA LEU A 18 6.19 -2.01 2.41
C LEU A 18 7.12 -1.26 3.36
N LEU A 19 7.45 0.00 3.05
CA LEU A 19 8.31 0.82 3.88
C LEU A 19 7.65 1.10 5.23
N GLN A 20 6.34 1.37 5.25
CA GLN A 20 5.57 1.54 6.48
C GLN A 20 5.54 0.24 7.32
N ALA A 21 5.26 -0.90 6.69
CA ALA A 21 5.23 -2.20 7.36
C ALA A 21 6.60 -2.60 7.92
N HIS A 22 7.69 -2.33 7.19
CA HIS A 22 9.05 -2.50 7.69
C HIS A 22 9.36 -1.55 8.84
N GLY A 23 8.91 -0.31 8.76
CA GLY A 23 9.01 0.68 9.83
C GLY A 23 8.36 0.16 11.11
N MET A 24 7.13 -0.33 11.04
CA MET A 24 6.42 -0.91 12.19
C MET A 24 7.11 -2.15 12.75
N LYS A 25 7.56 -3.09 11.90
CA LYS A 25 8.26 -4.30 12.38
C LYS A 25 9.60 -4.00 13.06
N ARG A 26 10.28 -2.91 12.66
CA ARG A 26 11.58 -2.53 13.24
C ARG A 26 11.46 -1.72 14.52
N HIS A 27 10.37 -0.97 14.70
CA HIS A 27 10.17 -0.12 15.87
C HIS A 27 9.48 -0.82 17.06
N GLY A 28 8.92 -2.02 16.85
CA GLY A 28 8.28 -2.82 17.90
C GLY A 28 6.90 -2.31 18.27
N GLU A 29 5.98 -3.20 18.61
CA GLU A 29 4.62 -2.86 19.05
C GLU A 29 4.69 -1.89 20.23
N ILE A 30 4.08 -0.71 20.07
CA ILE A 30 3.98 0.32 21.11
C ILE A 30 3.04 -0.23 22.18
N HIS A 31 3.58 -0.98 23.14
CA HIS A 31 2.83 -1.51 24.28
C HIS A 31 2.54 -0.43 25.34
N ASP A 32 3.20 0.74 25.26
CA ASP A 32 3.03 1.84 26.22
C ASP A 32 2.39 3.06 25.57
N PHE A 33 1.06 3.20 25.71
CA PHE A 33 0.29 4.40 25.37
C PHE A 33 0.49 5.55 26.39
N HIS A 34 1.71 5.75 26.88
CA HIS A 34 2.05 6.93 27.68
C HIS A 34 2.35 8.12 26.76
N PRO A 35 1.78 9.33 26.99
CA PRO A 35 1.94 10.49 26.12
C PRO A 35 3.41 10.92 25.91
N GLY A 36 4.30 10.68 26.90
CA GLY A 36 5.75 10.91 26.77
C GLY A 36 6.53 9.84 25.99
N ALA A 37 5.96 8.65 25.79
CA ALA A 37 6.51 7.63 24.91
C ALA A 37 6.09 7.89 23.45
N LEU A 38 4.85 8.31 23.22
CA LEU A 38 4.35 8.71 21.91
C LEU A 38 5.18 9.84 21.27
N GLY A 39 5.53 10.89 22.03
CA GLY A 39 6.35 11.99 21.51
C GLY A 39 7.75 11.55 21.07
N ARG A 40 8.36 10.57 21.77
CA ARG A 40 9.67 10.00 21.39
C ARG A 40 9.56 9.06 20.19
N VAL A 41 8.48 8.29 20.08
CA VAL A 41 8.22 7.47 18.90
C VAL A 41 8.01 8.37 17.68
N PHE A 42 7.21 9.43 17.81
CA PHE A 42 6.96 10.38 16.74
C PHE A 42 8.25 11.03 16.22
N SER A 43 9.13 11.52 17.11
CA SER A 43 10.39 12.14 16.67
C SER A 43 11.39 11.14 16.06
N ARG A 44 11.38 9.87 16.51
CA ARG A 44 12.19 8.79 15.90
C ARG A 44 11.68 8.40 14.52
N VAL A 45 10.37 8.28 14.38
CA VAL A 45 9.69 7.94 13.13
C VAL A 45 9.90 9.05 12.10
N PHE A 46 9.81 10.32 12.50
CA PHE A 46 10.16 11.47 11.65
C PHE A 46 11.64 11.55 11.27
N ARG A 47 12.54 10.99 12.09
CA ARG A 47 13.99 10.93 11.81
C ARG A 47 14.39 9.75 10.93
N ASP A 48 13.52 8.77 10.71
CA ASP A 48 13.85 7.65 9.84
C ASP A 48 13.66 8.06 8.37
N PRO A 49 14.75 8.14 7.56
CA PRO A 49 14.67 8.54 6.16
C PRO A 49 13.76 7.62 5.33
N ARG A 50 13.52 6.38 5.78
CA ARG A 50 12.62 5.45 5.10
C ARG A 50 11.16 5.86 5.25
N MET A 51 10.77 6.42 6.39
CA MET A 51 9.39 6.88 6.58
C MET A 51 9.13 8.10 5.69
N PHE A 52 10.09 9.01 5.58
CA PHE A 52 10.01 10.13 4.64
C PHE A 52 9.88 9.66 3.19
N LEU A 53 10.65 8.64 2.79
CA LEU A 53 10.54 8.04 1.46
C LEU A 53 9.17 7.41 1.22
N SER A 54 8.57 6.74 2.22
CA SER A 54 7.19 6.24 2.10
C SER A 54 6.17 7.36 1.91
N ILE A 55 6.33 8.51 2.59
CA ILE A 55 5.44 9.65 2.46
C ILE A 55 5.52 10.25 1.05
N ILE A 56 6.73 10.38 0.50
CA ILE A 56 6.92 10.84 -0.88
C ILE A 56 6.27 9.87 -1.86
N CYS A 57 6.50 8.57 -1.69
CA CYS A 57 5.94 7.54 -2.57
C CYS A 57 4.41 7.51 -2.52
N MET A 58 3.83 7.64 -1.31
CA MET A 58 2.39 7.77 -1.09
C MET A 58 1.83 9.04 -1.76
N SER A 59 2.55 10.15 -1.67
CA SER A 59 2.17 11.41 -2.32
C SER A 59 2.14 11.25 -3.85
N VAL A 60 3.17 10.62 -4.43
CA VAL A 60 3.22 10.31 -5.87
C VAL A 60 2.06 9.40 -6.28
N SER A 61 1.77 8.37 -5.49
CA SER A 61 0.62 7.50 -5.74
C SER A 61 -0.70 8.29 -5.74
N PHE A 62 -0.89 9.17 -4.76
CA PHE A 62 -2.08 10.00 -4.64
C PHE A 62 -2.26 10.95 -5.85
N PHE A 63 -1.20 11.66 -6.25
CA PHE A 63 -1.28 12.53 -7.43
C PHE A 63 -1.52 11.73 -8.72
N THR A 64 -0.92 10.55 -8.84
CA THR A 64 -1.15 9.66 -9.99
C THR A 64 -2.58 9.14 -10.01
N PHE A 65 -3.17 8.84 -8.85
CA PHE A 65 -4.57 8.45 -8.71
C PHE A 65 -5.52 9.59 -9.11
N LEU A 66 -5.24 10.83 -8.70
CA LEU A 66 -6.00 12.00 -9.18
C LEU A 66 -5.88 12.19 -10.70
N ALA A 67 -4.69 11.96 -11.26
CA ALA A 67 -4.49 11.98 -12.71
C ALA A 67 -5.24 10.84 -13.42
N LEU A 68 -5.34 9.67 -12.80
CA LEU A 68 -6.15 8.56 -13.32
C LEU A 68 -7.64 8.90 -13.33
N LEU A 69 -8.16 9.49 -12.25
CA LEU A 69 -9.56 9.94 -12.15
C LEU A 69 -9.91 11.04 -13.17
N ARG A 70 -8.92 11.81 -13.62
CA ARG A 70 -9.11 12.77 -14.71
C ARG A 70 -9.31 12.13 -16.08
N VAL A 71 -8.82 10.92 -16.29
CA VAL A 71 -8.78 10.26 -17.61
C VAL A 71 -9.68 9.02 -17.67
N ALA A 72 -10.03 8.44 -16.52
CA ALA A 72 -10.86 7.26 -16.38
C ALA A 72 -12.02 7.50 -15.41
N ASP A 73 -13.18 6.92 -15.70
CA ASP A 73 -14.34 6.97 -14.81
C ASP A 73 -14.06 6.29 -13.47
N LEU A 74 -14.69 6.79 -12.40
CA LEU A 74 -14.58 6.21 -11.06
C LEU A 74 -14.87 4.70 -11.05
N SER A 75 -15.83 4.27 -11.86
CA SER A 75 -16.22 2.86 -12.01
C SER A 75 -15.09 1.96 -12.51
N PHE A 76 -14.07 2.51 -13.17
CA PHE A 76 -12.86 1.80 -13.58
C PHE A 76 -11.71 2.04 -12.60
N ALA A 77 -11.53 3.29 -12.15
CA ALA A 77 -10.40 3.67 -11.29
C ALA A 77 -10.42 2.95 -9.93
N VAL A 78 -11.60 2.82 -9.31
CA VAL A 78 -11.76 2.16 -8.01
C VAL A 78 -11.37 0.67 -8.08
N PRO A 79 -11.94 -0.16 -8.98
CA PRO A 79 -11.50 -1.55 -9.10
C PRO A 79 -10.04 -1.65 -9.52
N ALA A 80 -9.54 -0.79 -10.42
CA ALA A 80 -8.12 -0.81 -10.80
C ALA A 80 -7.19 -0.59 -9.60
N THR A 81 -7.56 0.29 -8.65
CA THR A 81 -6.79 0.44 -7.40
C THR A 81 -6.91 -0.75 -6.47
N ALA A 82 -8.00 -1.53 -6.49
CA ALA A 82 -8.10 -2.74 -5.69
C ALA A 82 -7.08 -3.82 -6.09
N ALA A 83 -6.45 -3.70 -7.27
CA ALA A 83 -5.33 -4.56 -7.65
C ALA A 83 -4.11 -4.41 -6.70
N THR A 84 -3.99 -3.30 -5.95
CA THR A 84 -2.92 -3.15 -4.93
C THR A 84 -2.98 -4.25 -3.89
N TYR A 85 -4.17 -4.68 -3.46
CA TYR A 85 -4.35 -5.74 -2.46
C TYR A 85 -3.69 -7.06 -2.88
N VAL A 86 -3.71 -7.38 -4.17
CA VAL A 86 -3.04 -8.58 -4.70
C VAL A 86 -1.54 -8.45 -4.55
N VAL A 87 -1.00 -7.30 -4.97
CA VAL A 87 0.43 -6.99 -4.89
C VAL A 87 0.89 -6.93 -3.45
N GLU A 88 0.16 -6.27 -2.55
CA GLU A 88 0.39 -6.25 -1.11
C GLU A 88 0.38 -7.65 -0.51
N THR A 89 -0.57 -8.51 -0.90
CA THR A 89 -0.63 -9.89 -0.40
C THR A 89 0.61 -10.68 -0.78
N ILE A 90 1.09 -10.51 -2.03
CA ILE A 90 2.33 -11.10 -2.53
C ILE A 90 3.55 -10.53 -1.79
N LEU A 91 3.61 -9.21 -1.63
CA LEU A 91 4.69 -8.50 -0.95
C LEU A 91 4.77 -8.86 0.53
N ALA A 92 3.63 -9.03 1.21
CA ALA A 92 3.57 -9.50 2.59
C ALA A 92 4.07 -10.94 2.72
N ALA A 93 3.76 -11.81 1.74
CA ALA A 93 4.29 -13.18 1.71
C ALA A 93 5.81 -13.21 1.46
N LEU A 94 6.29 -12.46 0.46
CA LEU A 94 7.68 -12.52 0.00
C LEU A 94 8.63 -11.71 0.88
N VAL A 95 8.29 -10.46 1.17
CA VAL A 95 9.20 -9.51 1.84
C VAL A 95 9.06 -9.62 3.35
N LEU A 96 7.82 -9.72 3.84
CA LEU A 96 7.53 -9.75 5.27
C LEU A 96 7.58 -11.17 5.88
N LYS A 97 7.72 -12.20 5.03
CA LYS A 97 7.77 -13.64 5.37
C LYS A 97 6.61 -14.09 6.27
N GLU A 98 5.46 -13.43 6.19
CA GLU A 98 4.30 -13.84 6.95
C GLU A 98 3.68 -15.09 6.35
N LYS A 99 3.18 -15.99 7.20
CA LYS A 99 2.38 -17.14 6.74
C LYS A 99 1.03 -16.63 6.21
N VAL A 100 1.01 -16.30 4.93
CA VAL A 100 -0.23 -15.93 4.23
C VAL A 100 -1.06 -17.20 4.04
N GLY A 101 -2.12 -17.33 4.84
CA GLY A 101 -3.01 -18.49 4.75
C GLY A 101 -3.81 -18.53 3.44
N LEU A 102 -4.29 -19.72 3.07
CA LEU A 102 -5.10 -19.96 1.87
C LEU A 102 -6.32 -19.03 1.74
N ARG A 103 -6.93 -18.60 2.85
CA ARG A 103 -8.05 -17.64 2.84
C ARG A 103 -7.65 -16.26 2.30
N ARG A 104 -6.43 -15.77 2.58
CA ARG A 104 -5.94 -14.47 2.07
C ARG A 104 -5.64 -14.55 0.58
N TRP A 105 -5.09 -15.68 0.13
CA TRP A 105 -4.88 -15.96 -1.30
C TRP A 105 -6.20 -16.05 -2.06
N ALA A 106 -7.21 -16.73 -1.51
CA ALA A 106 -8.54 -16.80 -2.11
C ALA A 106 -9.19 -15.40 -2.22
N GLY A 107 -9.05 -14.57 -1.17
CA GLY A 107 -9.50 -13.18 -1.20
C GLY A 107 -8.79 -12.35 -2.28
N ALA A 108 -7.46 -12.45 -2.39
CA ALA A 108 -6.69 -11.77 -3.42
C ALA A 108 -7.11 -12.23 -4.83
N ALA A 109 -7.31 -13.53 -5.04
CA ALA A 109 -7.82 -14.06 -6.31
C ALA A 109 -9.22 -13.55 -6.65
N LEU A 110 -10.11 -13.44 -5.65
CA LEU A 110 -11.45 -12.90 -5.82
C LEU A 110 -11.41 -11.41 -6.22
N VAL A 111 -10.54 -10.62 -5.57
CA VAL A 111 -10.32 -9.21 -5.94
C VAL A 111 -9.79 -9.12 -7.36
N ALA A 112 -8.76 -9.90 -7.71
CA ALA A 112 -8.21 -9.93 -9.07
C ALA A 112 -9.27 -10.26 -10.13
N CYS A 113 -10.14 -11.23 -9.84
CA CYS A 113 -11.25 -11.60 -10.71
C CYS A 113 -12.28 -10.47 -10.87
N GLY A 114 -12.62 -9.78 -9.77
CA GLY A 114 -13.49 -8.61 -9.78
C GLY A 114 -12.92 -7.45 -10.61
N VAL A 115 -11.62 -7.18 -10.48
CA VAL A 115 -10.94 -6.15 -11.31
C VAL A 115 -10.98 -6.54 -12.79
N PHE A 116 -10.74 -7.82 -13.11
CA PHE A 116 -10.78 -8.32 -14.49
C PHE A 116 -12.17 -8.19 -15.11
N LEU A 117 -13.23 -8.52 -14.37
CA LEU A 117 -14.62 -8.41 -14.82
C LEU A 117 -15.05 -6.96 -15.09
N VAL A 118 -14.57 -5.99 -14.29
CA VAL A 118 -14.87 -4.57 -14.52
C VAL A 118 -13.99 -3.96 -15.61
N ALA A 119 -12.83 -4.55 -15.87
CA ALA A 119 -11.93 -4.13 -16.94
C ALA A 119 -12.36 -4.65 -18.33
N LEU A 120 -13.23 -5.67 -18.38
CA LEU A 120 -13.84 -6.20 -19.60
C LEU A 120 -15.01 -5.33 -20.06
#